data_AF-A0A938LVL0-F1
#
_entry.id   AF-A0A938LVL0-F1
#
_cell.length_a   1.000
_cell.length_b   1.000
_cell.length_c   1.000
_cell.angle_alpha   90.00
_cell.angle_beta   90.00
_cell.angle_gamma   90.00
#
_symmetry.space_group_name_H-M   'P 1'
#
loop_
_entity.id
_entity.type
_entity.pdbx_description
1 polymer ?
#
loop_
_entity_poly.entity_id
_entity_poly.type
_entity_poly.pdbx_seq_one_letter_code
_entity_poly.pdbx_strand_id
1 'polypeptide(L)'
;MWPPYPYRAGFCVTDDTDAATFEQVKAVYDFLASQGFRTTKTVWPFRPVDRCGIPPLPDSTLRGVTLEDPRYLDYCKALHAQGFEICLHGASAGNNPRARTQQALEFLERHLPGSDTFICHSKNADNIYWEHRIVSLPVLRRLVRRYSKHACSGENEASPYFWGDLCQRKINQIRLFRTRCRNTLQRNPSMPYFDRRKPYVNGWFSATKRRLSDCAEPRAVADLKRDYGLTVLYQYRHRYARPDTLALDPPFRDAIATLASDPEILIDTVSRLMRRLRLVQGLFLIYRRHQFWLVNTNDQDVPQVQVALSGRLSRVGGDAGAIICADRLVLPVIRASALVSVQTAEPLHFTGSRCKRLNRRQRGTFPTPRGTLLVNGSASPWRRGDGLTVAANAWSWEPPSSPADWTARSRLPIGEELGLTLDQIWIIAREILFKGRSLNPNVFLDDTKEIKLEDHNNW
;
A
#
# COMPACT_ATOMS: atom_id res chain seq x y z
N MET A 1 9.11 8.78 11.74
CA MET A 1 8.98 8.94 10.27
C MET A 1 9.02 7.56 9.64
N TRP A 2 8.52 7.39 8.40
CA TRP A 2 8.43 6.06 7.78
C TRP A 2 9.54 5.74 6.77
N PRO A 3 10.05 6.67 5.92
CA PRO A 3 11.10 6.34 4.98
C PRO A 3 12.39 6.00 5.73
N PRO A 4 13.25 5.13 5.21
CA PRO A 4 14.62 5.01 5.68
C PRO A 4 15.43 6.28 5.35
N TYR A 5 16.49 6.55 6.10
CA TYR A 5 17.46 7.59 5.76
C TYR A 5 18.18 7.23 4.43
N PRO A 6 18.51 8.18 3.53
CA PRO A 6 18.35 9.63 3.64
C PRO A 6 17.01 10.18 3.17
N TYR A 7 16.08 9.32 2.77
CA TYR A 7 14.83 9.72 2.13
C TYR A 7 13.91 10.50 3.07
N ARG A 8 13.21 11.49 2.50
CA ARG A 8 12.14 12.23 3.16
C ARG A 8 10.78 11.82 2.64
N ALA A 9 10.66 11.38 1.41
CA ALA A 9 9.40 10.94 0.83
C ALA A 9 9.52 9.55 0.20
N GLY A 10 8.38 8.99 -0.21
CA GLY A 10 8.36 7.82 -1.07
C GLY A 10 7.41 7.96 -2.24
N PHE A 11 7.66 7.18 -3.27
CA PHE A 11 6.88 7.15 -4.49
C PHE A 11 6.83 5.72 -5.04
N CYS A 12 5.64 5.24 -5.36
CA CYS A 12 5.49 4.00 -6.12
C CYS A 12 4.35 4.12 -7.14
N VAL A 13 4.44 3.32 -8.19
CA VAL A 13 3.41 3.21 -9.21
C VAL A 13 2.88 1.78 -9.24
N THR A 14 1.57 1.67 -9.25
CA THR A 14 0.82 0.46 -9.58
C THR A 14 0.33 0.59 -11.01
N ASP A 15 0.89 -0.21 -11.92
CA ASP A 15 0.42 -0.28 -13.30
C ASP A 15 -0.85 -1.14 -13.40
N ASP A 16 -1.73 -0.77 -14.32
CA ASP A 16 -2.90 -1.53 -14.74
C ASP A 16 -2.65 -2.08 -16.16
N THR A 17 -2.82 -3.39 -16.29
CA THR A 17 -2.47 -4.13 -17.50
C THR A 17 -3.58 -4.21 -18.54
N ASP A 18 -4.76 -3.65 -18.27
CA ASP A 18 -5.87 -3.68 -19.23
C ASP A 18 -5.47 -3.05 -20.56
N ALA A 19 -5.84 -3.72 -21.66
CA ALA A 19 -5.60 -3.28 -23.03
C ALA A 19 -4.12 -3.05 -23.42
N ALA A 20 -3.16 -3.41 -22.56
CA ALA A 20 -1.75 -3.25 -22.85
C ALA A 20 -1.29 -4.20 -23.97
N THR A 21 -0.46 -3.71 -24.89
CA THR A 21 0.28 -4.54 -25.85
C THR A 21 1.69 -4.82 -25.35
N PHE A 22 2.32 -5.89 -25.86
CA PHE A 22 3.70 -6.21 -25.48
C PHE A 22 4.66 -5.05 -25.84
N GLU A 23 4.50 -4.50 -27.04
CA GLU A 23 5.37 -3.48 -27.61
C GLU A 23 5.30 -2.17 -26.81
N GLN A 24 4.10 -1.74 -26.44
CA GLN A 24 3.92 -0.54 -25.60
C GLN A 24 4.45 -0.75 -24.18
N VAL A 25 4.20 -1.92 -23.58
CA VAL A 25 4.75 -2.25 -22.26
C VAL A 25 6.28 -2.22 -22.33
N LYS A 26 6.88 -2.86 -23.33
CA LYS A 26 8.32 -2.89 -23.53
C LYS A 26 8.90 -1.48 -23.66
N ALA A 27 8.32 -0.64 -24.52
CA ALA A 27 8.77 0.74 -24.73
C ALA A 27 8.78 1.56 -23.42
N VAL A 28 7.73 1.44 -22.61
CA VAL A 28 7.63 2.14 -21.33
C VAL A 28 8.62 1.58 -20.31
N TYR A 29 8.66 0.26 -20.15
CA TYR A 29 9.45 -0.38 -19.09
C TYR A 29 10.95 -0.39 -19.38
N ASP A 30 11.37 -0.42 -20.64
CA ASP A 30 12.79 -0.23 -21.01
C ASP A 30 13.29 1.16 -20.58
N PHE A 31 12.48 2.20 -20.80
CA PHE A 31 12.82 3.55 -20.33
C PHE A 31 12.85 3.64 -18.81
N LEU A 32 11.90 3.03 -18.11
CA LEU A 32 11.93 3.03 -16.64
C LEU A 32 13.14 2.30 -16.08
N ALA A 33 13.48 1.16 -16.65
CA ALA A 33 14.66 0.39 -16.29
C ALA A 33 15.93 1.23 -16.49
N SER A 34 16.03 1.94 -17.63
CA SER A 34 17.19 2.81 -17.91
C SER A 34 17.32 4.00 -16.96
N GLN A 35 16.23 4.42 -16.31
CA GLN A 35 16.22 5.45 -15.28
C GLN A 35 16.33 4.90 -13.85
N GLY A 36 16.45 3.58 -13.66
CA GLY A 36 16.41 2.94 -12.34
C GLY A 36 15.05 3.07 -11.63
N PHE A 37 13.99 3.45 -12.35
CA PHE A 37 12.66 3.75 -11.80
C PHE A 37 11.83 2.46 -11.64
N ARG A 38 12.13 1.70 -10.59
CA ARG A 38 11.45 0.43 -10.28
C ARG A 38 10.01 0.65 -9.83
N THR A 39 9.09 -0.20 -10.31
CA THR A 39 7.64 -0.08 -10.04
C THR A 39 6.96 -1.44 -10.02
N THR A 40 5.66 -1.44 -9.73
CA THR A 40 4.82 -2.65 -9.72
C THR A 40 4.02 -2.76 -11.01
N LYS A 41 4.30 -3.81 -11.79
CA LYS A 41 3.60 -4.18 -13.02
C LYS A 41 2.56 -5.25 -12.70
N THR A 42 1.29 -4.95 -12.94
CA THR A 42 0.26 -6.00 -12.93
C THR A 42 0.30 -6.81 -14.23
N VAL A 43 -0.08 -8.09 -14.17
CA VAL A 43 -0.12 -8.99 -15.32
C VAL A 43 -1.36 -9.88 -15.32
N TRP A 44 -1.71 -10.34 -16.51
CA TRP A 44 -2.64 -11.44 -16.74
C TRP A 44 -1.87 -12.73 -17.00
N PRO A 45 -1.91 -13.73 -16.10
CA PRO A 45 -1.27 -15.01 -16.37
C PRO A 45 -1.86 -15.70 -17.60
N PHE A 46 -3.18 -15.64 -17.78
CA PHE A 46 -3.87 -16.35 -18.84
C PHE A 46 -4.87 -15.50 -19.60
N ARG A 47 -5.23 -15.95 -20.81
CA ARG A 47 -6.40 -15.46 -21.54
C ARG A 47 -7.70 -15.76 -20.79
N PRO A 48 -8.70 -14.87 -20.92
CA PRO A 48 -10.00 -15.05 -20.31
C PRO A 48 -10.76 -16.21 -20.97
N VAL A 49 -11.36 -17.05 -20.14
CA VAL A 49 -12.27 -18.13 -20.56
C VAL A 49 -13.74 -17.72 -20.45
N ASP A 50 -14.04 -16.80 -19.53
CA ASP A 50 -15.37 -16.24 -19.28
C ASP A 50 -15.34 -14.72 -19.46
N ARG A 51 -16.51 -14.13 -19.70
CA ARG A 51 -16.68 -12.67 -19.71
C ARG A 51 -16.43 -12.07 -18.33
N CYS A 52 -16.01 -10.81 -18.31
CA CYS A 52 -15.88 -10.03 -17.09
C CYS A 52 -17.28 -9.67 -16.55
N GLY A 53 -17.48 -9.74 -15.23
CA GLY A 53 -18.68 -9.23 -14.58
C GLY A 53 -19.84 -10.22 -14.51
N ILE A 54 -20.72 -9.99 -13.53
CA ILE A 54 -22.03 -10.64 -13.42
C ILE A 54 -23.05 -9.54 -13.14
N PRO A 55 -23.91 -9.15 -14.09
CA PRO A 55 -24.03 -9.68 -15.46
C PRO A 55 -22.77 -9.42 -16.31
N PRO A 56 -22.55 -10.22 -17.37
CA PRO A 56 -21.36 -10.15 -18.21
C PRO A 56 -21.26 -8.81 -18.95
N LEU A 57 -20.04 -8.32 -19.08
CA LEU A 57 -19.66 -7.14 -19.84
C LEU A 57 -19.24 -7.51 -21.28
N PRO A 58 -19.20 -6.53 -22.19
CA PRO A 58 -18.72 -6.71 -23.56
C PRO A 58 -17.26 -7.20 -23.63
N ASP A 59 -16.97 -7.93 -24.71
CA ASP A 59 -15.66 -8.54 -24.95
C ASP A 59 -14.53 -7.49 -25.12
N SER A 60 -14.86 -6.22 -25.36
CA SER A 60 -13.88 -5.12 -25.35
C SER A 60 -13.15 -4.95 -24.01
N THR A 61 -13.72 -5.47 -22.92
CA THR A 61 -13.13 -5.49 -21.58
C THR A 61 -12.10 -6.62 -21.37
N LEU A 62 -12.00 -7.56 -22.31
CA LEU A 62 -11.15 -8.76 -22.21
C LEU A 62 -9.76 -8.60 -22.84
N ARG A 63 -9.30 -7.34 -23.03
CA ARG A 63 -8.08 -7.02 -23.78
C ARG A 63 -6.85 -6.92 -22.88
N GLY A 64 -5.69 -7.29 -23.43
CA GLY A 64 -4.37 -7.10 -22.82
C GLY A 64 -3.44 -8.29 -23.11
N VAL A 65 -2.15 -8.02 -23.19
CA VAL A 65 -1.12 -9.06 -23.30
C VAL A 65 -1.11 -9.94 -22.04
N THR A 66 -0.91 -11.24 -22.23
CA THR A 66 -0.92 -12.25 -21.16
C THR A 66 0.41 -12.99 -21.11
N LEU A 67 0.72 -13.62 -19.98
CA LEU A 67 1.93 -14.43 -19.81
C LEU A 67 1.92 -15.74 -20.62
N GLU A 68 0.82 -16.04 -21.33
CA GLU A 68 0.80 -17.10 -22.34
C GLU A 68 1.59 -16.74 -23.60
N ASP A 69 1.89 -15.45 -23.85
CA ASP A 69 2.91 -15.06 -24.85
C ASP A 69 4.31 -15.28 -24.24
N PRO A 70 5.12 -16.22 -24.77
CA PRO A 70 6.43 -16.52 -24.21
C PRO A 70 7.37 -15.30 -24.20
N ARG A 71 7.27 -14.43 -25.21
CA ARG A 71 8.09 -13.21 -25.31
C ARG A 71 7.78 -12.26 -24.16
N TYR A 72 6.50 -12.12 -23.82
CA TYR A 72 6.09 -11.27 -22.72
C TYR A 72 6.46 -11.88 -21.36
N LEU A 73 6.29 -13.19 -21.19
CA LEU A 73 6.72 -13.88 -19.98
C LEU A 73 8.22 -13.70 -19.72
N ASP A 74 9.05 -13.93 -20.73
CA ASP A 74 10.50 -13.79 -20.59
C ASP A 74 10.93 -12.34 -20.35
N TYR A 75 10.22 -11.37 -20.95
CA TYR A 75 10.41 -9.97 -20.63
C TYR A 75 10.02 -9.64 -19.18
N CYS A 76 8.89 -10.14 -18.69
CA CYS A 76 8.50 -9.98 -17.28
C CYS A 76 9.51 -10.61 -16.32
N LYS A 77 10.11 -11.77 -16.66
CA LYS A 77 11.20 -12.37 -15.87
C LYS A 77 12.44 -11.46 -15.84
N ALA A 78 12.79 -10.85 -16.98
CA ALA A 78 13.91 -9.92 -17.04
C ALA A 78 13.65 -8.66 -16.19
N LEU A 79 12.44 -8.09 -16.23
CA LEU A 79 12.05 -6.98 -15.36
C LEU A 79 12.08 -7.37 -13.88
N HIS A 80 11.58 -8.57 -13.56
CA HIS A 80 11.60 -9.09 -12.20
C HIS A 80 13.04 -9.22 -11.65
N ALA A 81 13.96 -9.76 -12.45
CA ALA A 81 15.38 -9.85 -12.10
C ALA A 81 16.04 -8.47 -11.87
N GLN A 82 15.54 -7.42 -12.52
CA GLN A 82 15.98 -6.03 -12.31
C GLN A 82 15.35 -5.35 -11.08
N GLY A 83 14.48 -6.06 -10.35
CA GLY A 83 13.84 -5.60 -9.12
C GLY A 83 12.49 -4.92 -9.31
N PHE A 84 11.87 -5.01 -10.50
CA PHE A 84 10.46 -4.66 -10.65
C PHE A 84 9.60 -5.72 -9.95
N GLU A 85 8.46 -5.29 -9.42
CA GLU A 85 7.47 -6.22 -8.89
C GLU A 85 6.52 -6.61 -10.02
N ILE A 86 6.32 -7.91 -10.23
CA ILE A 86 5.32 -8.44 -11.17
C ILE A 86 4.20 -9.07 -10.34
N CYS A 87 3.00 -8.50 -10.40
CA CYS A 87 1.90 -8.88 -9.51
C CYS A 87 0.61 -9.21 -10.27
N LEU A 88 -0.31 -9.90 -9.60
CA LEU A 88 -1.52 -10.42 -10.22
C LEU A 88 -2.61 -9.33 -10.36
N HIS A 89 -3.23 -9.19 -11.53
CA HIS A 89 -4.45 -8.38 -11.73
C HIS A 89 -5.78 -9.20 -11.66
N GLY A 90 -5.63 -10.50 -11.43
CA GLY A 90 -6.61 -11.57 -11.62
C GLY A 90 -5.96 -12.67 -12.48
N ALA A 91 -6.55 -13.86 -12.54
CA ALA A 91 -5.99 -14.91 -13.40
C ALA A 91 -6.13 -14.57 -14.90
N SER A 92 -7.14 -13.76 -15.23
CA SER A 92 -7.40 -13.16 -16.53
C SER A 92 -8.30 -11.93 -16.38
N ALA A 93 -8.49 -11.17 -17.46
CA ALA A 93 -9.43 -10.03 -17.53
C ALA A 93 -10.92 -10.43 -17.37
N GLY A 94 -11.23 -11.72 -17.44
CA GLY A 94 -12.57 -12.28 -17.25
C GLY A 94 -12.86 -12.70 -15.82
N ASN A 95 -14.05 -13.25 -15.57
CA ASN A 95 -14.35 -13.91 -14.29
C ASN A 95 -13.48 -15.16 -14.13
N ASN A 96 -12.90 -15.36 -12.93
CA ASN A 96 -11.98 -16.48 -12.70
C ASN A 96 -12.50 -17.41 -11.59
N PRO A 97 -12.96 -18.63 -11.92
CA PRO A 97 -13.28 -19.63 -10.90
C PRO A 97 -12.08 -19.92 -10.00
N ARG A 98 -12.33 -20.40 -8.77
CA ARG A 98 -11.29 -20.69 -7.77
C ARG A 98 -10.07 -21.42 -8.35
N ALA A 99 -10.32 -22.50 -9.10
CA ALA A 99 -9.25 -23.33 -9.66
C ALA A 99 -8.33 -22.54 -10.60
N ARG A 100 -8.88 -21.61 -11.39
CA ARG A 100 -8.12 -20.75 -12.29
C ARG A 100 -7.26 -19.75 -11.51
N THR A 101 -7.82 -19.16 -10.45
CA THR A 101 -7.07 -18.28 -9.54
C THR A 101 -5.93 -19.01 -8.84
N GLN A 102 -6.16 -20.25 -8.38
CA GLN A 102 -5.11 -21.07 -7.80
C GLN A 102 -3.98 -21.36 -8.82
N GLN A 103 -4.33 -21.79 -10.04
CA GLN A 103 -3.36 -22.02 -11.11
C GLN A 103 -2.53 -20.76 -11.42
N ALA A 104 -3.15 -19.59 -11.44
CA ALA A 104 -2.47 -18.32 -11.67
C ALA A 104 -1.47 -17.98 -10.56
N LEU A 105 -1.84 -18.20 -9.29
CA LEU A 105 -0.95 -18.00 -8.14
C LEU A 105 0.25 -18.96 -8.20
N GLU A 106 0.01 -20.25 -8.48
CA GLU A 106 1.07 -21.25 -8.63
C GLU A 106 1.98 -20.96 -9.83
N PHE A 107 1.41 -20.47 -10.93
CA PHE A 107 2.17 -20.07 -12.11
C PHE A 107 3.12 -18.90 -11.81
N LEU A 108 2.63 -17.86 -11.13
CA LEU A 108 3.48 -16.74 -10.71
C LEU A 108 4.51 -17.17 -9.68
N GLU A 109 4.17 -17.99 -8.69
CA GLU A 109 5.12 -18.50 -7.70
C GLU A 109 6.27 -19.28 -8.36
N ARG A 110 5.98 -20.03 -9.44
CA ARG A 110 6.99 -20.78 -10.20
C ARG A 110 7.89 -19.90 -11.06
N HIS A 111 7.34 -18.89 -11.73
CA HIS A 111 8.08 -18.14 -12.76
C HIS A 111 8.53 -16.74 -12.33
N LEU A 112 7.83 -16.12 -11.39
CA LEU A 112 7.95 -14.72 -10.97
C LEU A 112 7.71 -14.59 -9.45
N PRO A 113 8.50 -15.28 -8.60
CA PRO A 113 8.24 -15.36 -7.18
C PRO A 113 8.39 -14.01 -6.46
N GLY A 114 7.76 -13.86 -5.30
CA GLY A 114 8.05 -12.75 -4.39
C GLY A 114 7.18 -11.51 -4.52
N SER A 115 6.15 -11.51 -5.38
CA SER A 115 5.07 -10.54 -5.27
C SER A 115 3.96 -11.05 -4.35
N ASP A 116 3.56 -10.18 -3.42
CA ASP A 116 2.49 -10.40 -2.45
C ASP A 116 1.40 -9.31 -2.57
N THR A 117 1.41 -8.57 -3.68
CA THR A 117 0.43 -7.53 -4.02
C THR A 117 -0.61 -8.09 -4.97
N PHE A 118 -1.88 -7.72 -4.78
CA PHE A 118 -2.95 -7.99 -5.72
C PHE A 118 -3.73 -6.72 -6.03
N ILE A 119 -4.02 -6.50 -7.30
CA ILE A 119 -4.82 -5.36 -7.75
C ILE A 119 -6.09 -5.91 -8.37
N CYS A 120 -7.26 -5.59 -7.81
CA CYS A 120 -8.53 -6.04 -8.37
C CYS A 120 -8.79 -5.38 -9.73
N HIS A 121 -9.07 -6.17 -10.76
CA HIS A 121 -9.71 -5.70 -11.99
C HIS A 121 -11.17 -5.37 -11.74
N SER A 122 -11.67 -4.35 -12.41
CA SER A 122 -13.02 -3.87 -12.17
C SER A 122 -14.06 -4.95 -12.48
N LYS A 123 -15.02 -5.17 -11.58
CA LYS A 123 -16.23 -6.00 -11.77
C LYS A 123 -16.04 -7.51 -11.92
N ASN A 124 -14.81 -8.04 -11.92
CA ASN A 124 -14.57 -9.49 -11.87
C ASN A 124 -15.32 -10.16 -10.70
N ALA A 125 -15.98 -11.29 -10.97
CA ALA A 125 -16.78 -12.03 -10.00
C ALA A 125 -15.96 -12.59 -8.84
N ASP A 126 -14.67 -12.84 -9.07
CA ASP A 126 -13.70 -13.32 -8.09
C ASP A 126 -13.11 -12.22 -7.21
N ASN A 127 -13.42 -10.93 -7.42
CA ASN A 127 -12.92 -9.92 -6.52
C ASN A 127 -13.38 -10.15 -5.07
N ILE A 128 -12.45 -9.99 -4.12
CA ILE A 128 -12.68 -10.16 -2.68
C ILE A 128 -13.13 -8.84 -2.07
N TYR A 129 -14.27 -8.84 -1.35
CA TYR A 129 -14.81 -7.69 -0.63
C TYR A 129 -15.02 -6.44 -1.51
N TRP A 130 -15.48 -6.66 -2.74
CA TRP A 130 -15.68 -5.61 -3.74
C TRP A 130 -17.12 -5.08 -3.80
N GLU A 131 -17.37 -4.14 -4.71
CA GLU A 131 -18.67 -3.47 -4.89
C GLU A 131 -19.20 -2.86 -3.58
N HIS A 132 -20.45 -3.14 -3.21
CA HIS A 132 -21.06 -2.67 -1.98
C HIS A 132 -20.33 -3.12 -0.70
N ARG A 133 -19.43 -4.11 -0.78
CA ARG A 133 -18.65 -4.61 0.37
C ARG A 133 -17.35 -3.83 0.59
N ILE A 134 -17.00 -2.92 -0.32
CA ILE A 134 -15.90 -1.97 -0.13
C ILE A 134 -16.14 -1.09 1.10
N VAL A 135 -17.39 -0.69 1.32
CA VAL A 135 -17.80 0.21 2.40
C VAL A 135 -18.41 -0.54 3.57
N SER A 136 -18.11 -0.05 4.76
CA SER A 136 -18.47 -0.68 6.02
C SER A 136 -19.79 -0.21 6.58
N LEU A 137 -20.09 1.06 6.35
CA LEU A 137 -21.26 1.71 6.91
C LEU A 137 -22.53 1.22 6.21
N PRO A 138 -23.55 0.73 6.94
CA PRO A 138 -24.75 0.14 6.35
C PRO A 138 -25.47 1.05 5.35
N VAL A 139 -25.53 2.36 5.63
CA VAL A 139 -26.17 3.35 4.75
C VAL A 139 -25.42 3.45 3.42
N LEU A 140 -24.09 3.64 3.47
CA LEU A 140 -23.26 3.72 2.27
C LEU A 140 -23.28 2.41 1.49
N ARG A 141 -23.26 1.27 2.18
CA ARG A 141 -23.37 -0.07 1.59
C ARG A 141 -24.68 -0.23 0.80
N ARG A 142 -25.81 0.23 1.35
CA ARG A 142 -27.10 0.23 0.66
C ARG A 142 -27.09 1.13 -0.58
N LEU A 143 -26.45 2.31 -0.52
CA LEU A 143 -26.32 3.21 -1.65
C LEU A 143 -25.48 2.60 -2.78
N VAL A 144 -24.29 2.06 -2.46
CA VAL A 144 -23.43 1.40 -3.44
C VAL A 144 -24.11 0.19 -4.07
N ARG A 145 -24.86 -0.60 -3.28
CA ARG A 145 -25.63 -1.74 -3.79
C ARG A 145 -26.74 -1.34 -4.77
N ARG A 146 -27.32 -0.15 -4.63
CA ARG A 146 -28.31 0.37 -5.59
C ARG A 146 -27.64 0.89 -6.86
N TYR A 147 -26.45 1.48 -6.73
CA TYR A 147 -25.69 2.00 -7.85
C TYR A 147 -25.09 0.87 -8.70
N SER A 148 -24.35 -0.06 -8.09
CA SER A 148 -23.71 -1.16 -8.79
C SER A 148 -24.51 -2.45 -8.69
N LYS A 149 -24.81 -3.06 -9.84
CA LYS A 149 -25.51 -4.34 -9.95
C LYS A 149 -24.57 -5.53 -10.12
N HIS A 150 -23.25 -5.30 -10.14
CA HIS A 150 -22.31 -6.39 -10.33
C HIS A 150 -22.14 -7.24 -9.07
N ALA A 151 -22.00 -8.55 -9.26
CA ALA A 151 -21.77 -9.49 -8.17
C ALA A 151 -20.30 -9.90 -8.10
N CYS A 152 -19.67 -9.61 -6.96
CA CYS A 152 -18.34 -10.10 -6.59
C CYS A 152 -18.44 -10.97 -5.33
N SER A 153 -17.71 -12.08 -5.32
CA SER A 153 -17.92 -13.16 -4.35
C SER A 153 -16.65 -13.94 -3.99
N GLY A 154 -15.47 -13.36 -4.21
CA GLY A 154 -14.19 -14.01 -3.90
C GLY A 154 -14.01 -14.40 -2.43
N GLU A 155 -14.72 -13.75 -1.52
CA GLU A 155 -14.77 -14.04 -0.09
C GLU A 155 -15.89 -15.02 0.32
N ASN A 156 -16.82 -15.36 -0.56
CA ASN A 156 -17.97 -16.18 -0.18
C ASN A 156 -17.66 -17.66 -0.39
N GLU A 157 -17.48 -18.43 0.69
CA GLU A 157 -17.13 -19.87 0.64
C GLU A 157 -18.08 -20.72 -0.21
N ALA A 158 -19.36 -20.34 -0.30
CA ALA A 158 -20.35 -21.03 -1.13
C ALA A 158 -20.27 -20.68 -2.63
N SER A 159 -19.43 -19.72 -3.02
CA SER A 159 -19.28 -19.27 -4.41
C SER A 159 -18.28 -20.13 -5.18
N PRO A 160 -18.52 -20.43 -6.47
CA PRO A 160 -17.50 -21.04 -7.34
C PRO A 160 -16.26 -20.13 -7.53
N TYR A 161 -16.39 -18.84 -7.21
CA TYR A 161 -15.32 -17.86 -7.27
C TYR A 161 -14.56 -17.71 -5.94
N PHE A 162 -14.85 -18.51 -4.92
CA PHE A 162 -14.20 -18.38 -3.61
C PHE A 162 -12.69 -18.63 -3.66
N TRP A 163 -11.89 -17.64 -3.26
CA TRP A 163 -10.44 -17.80 -3.05
C TRP A 163 -9.92 -17.02 -1.85
N GLY A 164 -10.81 -16.64 -0.92
CA GLY A 164 -10.45 -15.88 0.28
C GLY A 164 -9.36 -16.55 1.12
N ASP A 165 -9.39 -17.87 1.27
CA ASP A 165 -8.35 -18.62 1.97
C ASP A 165 -6.98 -18.55 1.25
N LEU A 166 -6.96 -18.62 -0.09
CA LEU A 166 -5.76 -18.47 -0.90
C LEU A 166 -5.19 -17.05 -0.76
N CYS A 167 -6.06 -16.04 -0.86
CA CYS A 167 -5.70 -14.65 -0.63
C CYS A 167 -5.05 -14.45 0.73
N GLN A 168 -5.67 -14.98 1.79
CA GLN A 168 -5.14 -14.84 3.15
C GLN A 168 -3.76 -15.48 3.32
N ARG A 169 -3.47 -16.57 2.60
CA ARG A 169 -2.16 -17.25 2.67
C ARG A 169 -1.09 -16.61 1.79
N LYS A 170 -1.44 -16.16 0.58
CA LYS A 170 -0.49 -15.80 -0.48
C LYS A 170 -0.37 -14.30 -0.74
N ILE A 171 -1.39 -13.51 -0.40
CA ILE A 171 -1.44 -12.08 -0.70
C ILE A 171 -1.33 -11.25 0.59
N ASN A 172 -0.32 -10.39 0.67
CA ASN A 172 -0.12 -9.51 1.81
C ASN A 172 -0.93 -8.22 1.73
N GLN A 173 -1.27 -7.80 0.51
CA GLN A 173 -1.93 -6.52 0.32
C GLN A 173 -2.74 -6.40 -0.95
N ILE A 174 -3.85 -5.66 -0.83
CA ILE A 174 -4.78 -5.37 -1.93
C ILE A 174 -5.07 -3.88 -1.99
N ARG A 175 -5.10 -3.33 -3.20
CA ARG A 175 -5.55 -1.95 -3.43
C ARG A 175 -7.08 -1.87 -3.34
N LEU A 176 -7.59 -0.99 -2.49
CA LEU A 176 -9.04 -0.80 -2.32
C LEU A 176 -9.52 0.57 -2.80
N PHE A 177 -9.21 1.63 -2.04
CA PHE A 177 -9.74 2.97 -2.30
C PHE A 177 -8.87 3.78 -3.26
N ARG A 178 -9.51 4.71 -3.96
CA ARG A 178 -8.83 5.74 -4.76
C ARG A 178 -9.05 7.11 -4.15
N THR A 179 -8.01 7.92 -4.14
CA THR A 179 -8.06 9.35 -3.80
C THR A 179 -7.53 10.18 -4.97
N ARG A 180 -7.73 11.50 -4.91
CA ARG A 180 -7.03 12.48 -5.75
C ARG A 180 -5.95 13.25 -4.97
N CYS A 181 -5.66 12.88 -3.73
CA CYS A 181 -4.55 13.51 -3.01
C CYS A 181 -3.22 12.95 -3.51
N ARG A 182 -2.24 13.81 -3.82
CA ARG A 182 -0.91 13.41 -4.26
C ARG A 182 -0.19 12.62 -3.16
N ASN A 183 -0.19 13.17 -1.95
CA ASN A 183 0.24 12.46 -0.74
C ASN A 183 -0.86 11.47 -0.31
N THR A 184 -0.76 10.23 -0.81
CA THR A 184 -1.74 9.18 -0.53
C THR A 184 -1.75 8.81 0.95
N LEU A 185 -0.59 8.84 1.61
CA LEU A 185 -0.45 8.56 3.05
C LEU A 185 -1.08 9.64 3.94
N GLN A 186 -1.24 10.87 3.46
CA GLN A 186 -2.00 11.88 4.18
C GLN A 186 -3.49 11.51 4.27
N ARG A 187 -4.05 10.89 3.23
CA ARG A 187 -5.46 10.47 3.18
C ARG A 187 -5.70 9.11 3.81
N ASN A 188 -4.75 8.20 3.68
CA ASN A 188 -4.83 6.85 4.25
C ASN A 188 -3.62 6.58 5.17
N PRO A 189 -3.40 7.34 6.27
CA PRO A 189 -2.24 7.17 7.15
C PRO A 189 -2.17 5.80 7.80
N SER A 190 -3.29 5.07 7.85
CA SER A 190 -3.34 3.74 8.42
C SER A 190 -2.81 2.66 7.46
N MET A 191 -2.57 2.95 6.18
CA MET A 191 -2.12 1.93 5.22
C MET A 191 -0.67 1.43 5.46
N PRO A 192 -0.39 0.15 5.18
CA PRO A 192 -1.38 -0.89 4.93
C PRO A 192 -2.18 -1.19 6.22
N TYR A 193 -3.50 -1.35 6.10
CA TYR A 193 -4.38 -1.59 7.25
C TYR A 193 -5.15 -2.91 7.13
N PHE A 194 -5.57 -3.46 8.25
CA PHE A 194 -6.46 -4.61 8.34
C PHE A 194 -7.87 -4.16 8.69
N ASP A 195 -8.85 -4.83 8.09
CA ASP A 195 -10.26 -4.66 8.39
C ASP A 195 -10.84 -5.99 8.86
N ARG A 196 -11.30 -6.04 10.12
CA ARG A 196 -11.83 -7.25 10.75
C ARG A 196 -13.04 -7.84 10.07
N ARG A 197 -13.82 -6.98 9.42
CA ARG A 197 -15.01 -7.40 8.67
C ARG A 197 -14.64 -7.97 7.31
N LYS A 198 -13.35 -7.95 6.97
CA LYS A 198 -12.76 -8.44 5.72
C LYS A 198 -11.58 -9.40 6.00
N PRO A 199 -11.79 -10.48 6.78
CA PRO A 199 -10.71 -11.28 7.39
C PRO A 199 -9.74 -11.96 6.40
N TYR A 200 -10.17 -12.21 5.16
CA TYR A 200 -9.33 -12.86 4.15
C TYR A 200 -8.24 -11.95 3.57
N VAL A 201 -8.27 -10.64 3.83
CA VAL A 201 -7.30 -9.70 3.27
C VAL A 201 -6.34 -9.23 4.34
N ASN A 202 -5.05 -9.41 4.07
CA ASN A 202 -4.01 -9.14 5.05
C ASN A 202 -3.67 -7.67 5.24
N GLY A 203 -3.85 -6.88 4.19
CA GLY A 203 -3.55 -5.47 4.18
C GLY A 203 -4.28 -4.78 3.05
N TRP A 204 -4.89 -3.65 3.35
CA TRP A 204 -5.49 -2.77 2.37
C TRP A 204 -4.64 -1.53 2.23
N PHE A 205 -4.47 -1.06 1.01
CA PHE A 205 -3.87 0.24 0.75
C PHE A 205 -4.71 1.03 -0.25
N SER A 206 -4.54 2.35 -0.23
CA SER A 206 -5.16 3.25 -1.18
C SER A 206 -4.16 3.67 -2.24
N ALA A 207 -4.66 4.09 -3.39
CA ALA A 207 -3.87 4.69 -4.45
C ALA A 207 -4.45 6.04 -4.88
N THR A 208 -3.61 6.91 -5.42
CA THR A 208 -4.05 8.16 -6.03
C THR A 208 -4.28 7.98 -7.53
N LYS A 209 -5.35 8.58 -8.04
CA LYS A 209 -5.70 8.62 -9.47
C LYS A 209 -5.41 10.02 -10.01
N ARG A 210 -4.19 10.20 -10.55
CA ARG A 210 -3.68 11.43 -11.16
C ARG A 210 -2.74 11.12 -12.32
N ARG A 211 -2.39 12.17 -13.08
CA ARG A 211 -1.28 12.09 -14.03
C ARG A 211 0.05 12.04 -13.27
N LEU A 212 1.05 11.39 -13.86
CA LEU A 212 2.38 11.31 -13.28
C LEU A 212 3.01 12.71 -13.15
N SER A 213 2.82 13.55 -14.18
CA SER A 213 3.28 14.94 -14.22
C SER A 213 2.80 15.76 -13.01
N ASP A 214 1.52 15.66 -12.63
CA ASP A 214 0.95 16.39 -11.49
C ASP A 214 1.64 16.04 -10.16
N CYS A 215 2.14 14.81 -10.07
CA CYS A 215 2.82 14.28 -8.90
C CYS A 215 4.32 14.57 -8.90
N ALA A 216 4.90 14.87 -10.08
CA ALA A 216 6.30 15.24 -10.25
C ALA A 216 6.52 16.76 -10.25
N GLU A 217 5.47 17.58 -10.24
CA GLU A 217 5.58 19.03 -10.10
C GLU A 217 6.47 19.42 -8.90
N PRO A 218 7.35 20.43 -9.02
CA PRO A 218 8.27 20.82 -7.94
C PRO A 218 7.57 21.07 -6.60
N ARG A 219 6.42 21.74 -6.62
CA ARG A 219 5.61 21.97 -5.42
C ARG A 219 5.06 20.68 -4.83
N ALA A 220 4.59 19.75 -5.67
CA ALA A 220 4.09 18.45 -5.22
C ALA A 220 5.18 17.65 -4.51
N VAL A 221 6.36 17.61 -5.10
CA VAL A 221 7.54 16.92 -4.56
C VAL A 221 7.99 17.58 -3.25
N ALA A 222 8.03 18.92 -3.19
CA ALA A 222 8.36 19.64 -1.96
C ALA A 222 7.36 19.38 -0.83
N ASP A 223 6.05 19.43 -1.12
CA ASP A 223 4.99 19.12 -0.15
C ASP A 223 5.13 17.66 0.35
N LEU A 224 5.40 16.72 -0.55
CA LEU A 224 5.58 15.31 -0.22
C LEU A 224 6.77 15.09 0.72
N LYS A 225 7.91 15.76 0.46
CA LYS A 225 9.11 15.70 1.31
C LYS A 225 8.89 16.36 2.66
N ARG A 226 8.21 17.50 2.72
CA ARG A 226 7.86 18.18 3.98
C ARG A 226 7.04 17.28 4.89
N ASP A 227 6.06 16.59 4.34
CA ASP A 227 5.07 15.82 5.11
C ASP A 227 5.54 14.39 5.43
N TYR A 228 6.75 14.03 5.03
CA TYR A 228 7.23 12.65 4.98
C TYR A 228 6.23 11.69 4.32
N GLY A 229 5.66 12.15 3.20
CA GLY A 229 4.54 11.51 2.54
C GLY A 229 4.92 10.32 1.67
N LEU A 230 3.88 9.66 1.16
CA LEU A 230 3.99 8.61 0.15
C LEU A 230 2.93 8.82 -0.92
N THR A 231 3.37 8.84 -2.17
CA THR A 231 2.50 8.74 -3.34
C THR A 231 2.42 7.29 -3.79
N VAL A 232 1.22 6.70 -3.79
CA VAL A 232 0.94 5.41 -4.43
C VAL A 232 0.11 5.69 -5.67
N LEU A 233 0.75 5.81 -6.83
CA LEU A 233 0.07 6.23 -8.05
C LEU A 233 -0.49 5.03 -8.81
N TYR A 234 -1.74 5.09 -9.26
CA TYR A 234 -2.36 4.04 -10.07
C TYR A 234 -2.59 4.53 -11.51
N GLN A 235 -2.06 3.81 -12.51
CA GLN A 235 -2.07 4.24 -13.92
C GLN A 235 -2.16 3.08 -14.91
N TYR A 236 -2.60 3.36 -16.13
CA TYR A 236 -2.47 2.48 -17.30
C TYR A 236 -1.22 2.88 -18.07
N ARG A 237 -0.07 2.31 -17.73
CA ARG A 237 1.23 2.87 -18.15
C ARG A 237 1.55 2.67 -19.62
N HIS A 238 1.05 1.59 -20.23
CA HIS A 238 1.24 1.33 -21.66
C HIS A 238 0.79 2.53 -22.53
N ARG A 239 -0.15 3.36 -22.04
CA ARG A 239 -0.66 4.54 -22.75
C ARG A 239 0.34 5.68 -22.88
N TYR A 240 1.45 5.66 -22.13
CA TYR A 240 2.53 6.62 -22.31
C TYR A 240 3.38 6.32 -23.55
N ALA A 241 3.23 5.15 -24.16
CA ALA A 241 3.76 4.84 -25.48
C ALA A 241 2.64 4.97 -26.53
N ARG A 242 2.88 5.79 -27.56
CA ARG A 242 1.94 5.92 -28.69
C ARG A 242 1.80 4.55 -29.40
N PRO A 243 0.58 4.07 -29.71
CA PRO A 243 0.40 2.75 -30.32
C PRO A 243 1.17 2.54 -31.63
N ASP A 244 1.22 3.56 -32.49
CA ASP A 244 1.76 3.42 -33.85
C ASP A 244 3.28 3.59 -33.91
N THR A 245 3.84 4.47 -33.08
CA THR A 245 5.27 4.84 -33.13
C THR A 245 6.06 4.32 -31.94
N LEU A 246 5.38 3.86 -30.88
CA LEU A 246 5.96 3.51 -29.58
C LEU A 246 6.73 4.67 -28.91
N ALA A 247 6.63 5.88 -29.45
CA ALA A 247 7.27 7.05 -28.89
C ALA A 247 6.64 7.38 -27.52
N LEU A 248 7.50 7.65 -26.55
CA LEU A 248 7.08 7.98 -25.20
C LEU A 248 6.61 9.44 -25.10
N ASP A 249 5.54 9.66 -24.34
CA ASP A 249 5.00 10.98 -24.02
C ASP A 249 6.05 11.85 -23.31
N PRO A 250 6.39 13.06 -23.82
CA PRO A 250 7.45 13.88 -23.22
C PRO A 250 7.19 14.26 -21.74
N PRO A 251 5.99 14.72 -21.33
CA PRO A 251 5.68 14.96 -19.92
C PRO A 251 5.88 13.75 -19.01
N PHE A 252 5.67 12.52 -19.52
CA PHE A 252 5.97 11.30 -18.79
C PHE A 252 7.47 11.13 -18.58
N ARG A 253 8.29 11.34 -19.61
CA ARG A 253 9.76 11.26 -19.51
C ARG A 253 10.31 12.27 -18.51
N ASP A 254 9.85 13.51 -18.58
CA ASP A 254 10.29 14.60 -17.70
C ASP A 254 9.90 14.33 -16.23
N ALA A 255 8.70 13.80 -16.01
CA ALA A 255 8.22 13.45 -14.68
C ALA A 255 9.04 12.30 -14.07
N ILE A 256 9.36 11.26 -14.86
CA ILE A 256 10.24 10.17 -14.41
C ILE A 256 11.64 10.70 -14.08
N ALA A 257 12.24 11.50 -14.96
CA ALA A 257 13.58 12.06 -14.75
C ALA A 257 13.64 12.94 -13.48
N THR A 258 12.61 13.77 -13.26
CA THR A 258 12.49 14.60 -12.06
C THR A 258 12.42 13.76 -10.78
N LEU A 259 11.58 12.73 -10.75
CA LEU A 259 11.43 11.89 -9.57
C LEU A 259 12.66 11.01 -9.34
N ALA A 260 13.21 10.41 -10.41
CA ALA A 260 14.36 9.50 -10.34
C ALA A 260 15.65 10.20 -9.88
N SER A 261 15.80 11.49 -10.19
CA SER A 261 16.99 12.26 -9.83
C SER A 261 16.95 12.87 -8.43
N ASP A 262 15.79 12.86 -7.75
CA ASP A 262 15.67 13.44 -6.40
C ASP A 262 16.23 12.48 -5.34
N PRO A 263 17.35 12.81 -4.67
CA PRO A 263 18.02 11.90 -3.74
C PRO A 263 17.24 11.69 -2.43
N GLU A 264 16.19 12.49 -2.18
CA GLU A 264 15.38 12.41 -0.97
C GLU A 264 14.03 11.70 -1.22
N ILE A 265 13.76 11.21 -2.43
CA ILE A 265 12.56 10.41 -2.75
C ILE A 265 12.94 8.94 -2.88
N LEU A 266 12.37 8.10 -2.01
CA LEU A 266 12.46 6.66 -2.16
C LEU A 266 11.49 6.18 -3.25
N ILE A 267 12.01 5.82 -4.42
CA ILE A 267 11.24 5.14 -5.46
C ILE A 267 11.42 3.63 -5.32
N ASP A 268 10.31 2.92 -5.14
CA ASP A 268 10.33 1.46 -5.08
C ASP A 268 8.97 0.86 -5.46
N THR A 269 8.89 -0.45 -5.44
CA THR A 269 7.69 -1.26 -5.64
C THR A 269 6.69 -1.10 -4.49
N VAL A 270 5.41 -1.36 -4.77
CA VAL A 270 4.33 -1.29 -3.80
C VAL A 270 4.56 -2.27 -2.64
N SER A 271 4.94 -3.53 -2.93
CA SER A 271 5.31 -4.53 -1.91
C SER A 271 6.36 -4.01 -0.91
N ARG A 272 7.46 -3.45 -1.41
CA ARG A 272 8.56 -2.95 -0.56
C ARG A 272 8.15 -1.75 0.29
N LEU A 273 7.46 -0.77 -0.29
CA LEU A 273 7.02 0.42 0.45
C LEU A 273 5.96 0.09 1.51
N MET A 274 5.01 -0.78 1.19
CA MET A 274 4.00 -1.20 2.16
C MET A 274 4.58 -2.07 3.27
N ARG A 275 5.56 -2.94 2.96
CA ARG A 275 6.32 -3.69 3.99
C ARG A 275 7.07 -2.74 4.90
N ARG A 276 7.70 -1.70 4.35
CA ARG A 276 8.36 -0.65 5.14
C ARG A 276 7.37 0.07 6.06
N LEU A 277 6.21 0.49 5.55
CA LEU A 277 5.17 1.08 6.38
C LEU A 277 4.75 0.14 7.51
N ARG A 278 4.50 -1.14 7.20
CA ARG A 278 4.13 -2.17 8.19
C ARG A 278 5.18 -2.33 9.29
N LEU A 279 6.48 -2.37 8.95
CA LEU A 279 7.55 -2.42 9.95
C LEU A 279 7.51 -1.20 10.88
N VAL A 280 7.37 0.00 10.32
CA VAL A 280 7.30 1.24 11.12
C VAL A 280 6.01 1.30 11.95
N GLN A 281 4.93 0.65 11.53
CA GLN A 281 3.71 0.54 12.34
C GLN A 281 3.91 -0.22 13.65
N GLY A 282 4.90 -1.12 13.71
CA GLY A 282 5.28 -1.83 14.93
C GLY A 282 6.30 -1.11 15.82
N LEU A 283 6.73 0.10 15.46
CA LEU A 283 7.62 0.89 16.29
C LEU A 283 6.85 1.84 17.21
N PHE A 284 7.25 1.89 18.48
CA PHE A 284 6.77 2.87 19.45
C PHE A 284 7.93 3.71 19.97
N LEU A 285 7.71 5.02 20.05
CA LEU A 285 8.66 5.94 20.65
C LEU A 285 8.18 6.25 22.06
N ILE A 286 8.98 5.86 23.04
CA ILE A 286 8.69 6.05 24.46
C ILE A 286 9.66 7.08 24.99
N TYR A 287 9.24 8.07 25.76
CA TYR A 287 10.16 9.14 26.16
C TYR A 287 9.94 9.66 27.56
N ARG A 288 11.01 10.23 28.12
CA ARG A 288 10.98 11.03 29.34
C ARG A 288 12.21 11.92 29.48
N ARG A 289 11.98 13.24 29.54
CA ARG A 289 13.03 14.26 29.74
C ARG A 289 14.16 14.07 28.72
N HIS A 290 15.36 13.71 29.17
CA HIS A 290 16.60 13.60 28.41
C HIS A 290 16.84 12.21 27.83
N GLN A 291 15.82 11.35 27.84
CA GLN A 291 15.94 9.98 27.35
C GLN A 291 14.68 9.59 26.59
N PHE A 292 14.87 8.82 25.53
CA PHE A 292 13.80 8.11 24.87
C PHE A 292 14.23 6.68 24.54
N TRP A 293 13.25 5.85 24.27
CA TRP A 293 13.40 4.47 23.88
C TRP A 293 12.58 4.23 22.63
N LEU A 294 13.11 3.41 21.73
CA LEU A 294 12.35 2.86 20.62
C LEU A 294 12.09 1.40 20.90
N VAL A 295 10.80 1.06 20.97
CA VAL A 295 10.33 -0.32 21.12
C VAL A 295 10.03 -0.85 19.73
N ASN A 296 10.68 -1.94 19.34
CA ASN A 296 10.31 -2.71 18.16
C ASN A 296 9.41 -3.87 18.57
N THR A 297 8.12 -3.79 18.26
CA THR A 297 7.15 -4.86 18.54
C THR A 297 7.01 -5.86 17.39
N ASN A 298 7.83 -5.71 16.34
CA ASN A 298 7.87 -6.67 15.24
C ASN A 298 8.78 -7.85 15.56
N ASP A 299 8.57 -8.95 14.86
CA ASP A 299 9.43 -10.13 14.77
C ASP A 299 10.64 -9.93 13.83
N GLN A 300 10.77 -8.72 13.26
CA GLN A 300 11.78 -8.37 12.26
C GLN A 300 12.53 -7.09 12.66
N ASP A 301 13.78 -7.03 12.24
CA ASP A 301 14.62 -5.85 12.34
C ASP A 301 14.04 -4.70 11.51
N VAL A 302 14.12 -3.47 12.04
CA VAL A 302 13.76 -2.26 11.29
C VAL A 302 15.02 -1.43 11.00
N PRO A 303 15.54 -1.46 9.77
CA PRO A 303 16.76 -0.73 9.43
C PRO A 303 16.51 0.77 9.26
N GLN A 304 17.56 1.58 9.43
CA GLN A 304 17.62 3.01 9.08
C GLN A 304 16.40 3.80 9.58
N VAL A 305 16.06 3.65 10.86
CA VAL A 305 14.95 4.39 11.46
C VAL A 305 15.40 5.82 11.68
N GLN A 306 14.59 6.78 11.24
CA GLN A 306 14.88 8.19 11.40
C GLN A 306 13.82 8.87 12.27
N VAL A 307 14.28 9.80 13.11
CA VAL A 307 13.47 10.66 13.99
C VAL A 307 13.78 12.12 13.65
N ALA A 308 12.75 12.90 13.30
CA ALA A 308 12.91 14.32 12.97
C ALA A 308 13.15 15.11 14.25
N LEU A 309 14.08 16.06 14.17
CA LEU A 309 14.43 16.94 15.26
C LEU A 309 13.94 18.35 14.91
N SER A 310 13.11 18.94 15.78
CA SER A 310 12.66 20.34 15.62
C SER A 310 13.66 21.36 16.17
N GLY A 311 14.78 20.90 16.75
CA GLY A 311 15.81 21.73 17.36
C GLY A 311 17.19 21.08 17.25
N ARG A 312 18.22 21.82 17.68
CA ARG A 312 19.58 21.27 17.72
C ARG A 312 19.72 20.32 18.89
N LEU A 313 20.31 19.17 18.60
CA LEU A 313 20.69 18.19 19.60
C LEU A 313 22.21 18.13 19.61
N SER A 314 22.83 18.50 20.73
CA SER A 314 24.29 18.64 20.80
C SER A 314 25.00 17.30 20.96
N ARG A 315 24.37 16.32 21.61
CA ARG A 315 24.96 15.00 21.87
C ARG A 315 23.89 13.92 21.98
N VAL A 316 24.21 12.76 21.40
CA VAL A 316 23.45 11.51 21.57
C VAL A 316 24.37 10.46 22.18
N GLY A 317 23.85 9.69 23.14
CA GLY A 317 24.49 8.49 23.66
C GLY A 317 23.49 7.33 23.81
N GLY A 318 23.98 6.16 24.19
CA GLY A 318 23.17 4.95 24.43
C GLY A 318 23.48 3.80 23.46
N ASP A 319 22.72 2.72 23.60
CA ASP A 319 23.00 1.41 22.97
C ASP A 319 22.61 1.34 21.48
N ALA A 320 22.12 2.46 20.95
CA ALA A 320 21.43 2.55 19.67
C ALA A 320 22.33 2.70 18.44
N GLY A 321 23.60 3.06 18.63
CA GLY A 321 24.48 3.52 17.55
C GLY A 321 23.88 4.70 16.77
N ALA A 322 23.11 5.55 17.44
CA ALA A 322 22.35 6.62 16.80
C ALA A 322 23.27 7.78 16.36
N ILE A 323 23.08 8.26 15.13
CA ILE A 323 23.90 9.28 14.50
C ILE A 323 23.03 10.50 14.20
N ILE A 324 23.51 11.70 14.52
CA ILE A 324 22.84 12.94 14.14
C ILE A 324 23.24 13.29 12.71
N CYS A 325 22.27 13.42 11.82
CA CYS A 325 22.44 13.84 10.45
C CYS A 325 21.56 15.07 10.18
N ALA A 326 22.17 16.26 10.25
CA ALA A 326 21.48 17.55 10.12
C ALA A 326 20.29 17.69 11.09
N ASP A 327 19.06 17.68 10.59
CA ASP A 327 17.80 17.82 11.33
C ASP A 327 17.20 16.46 11.76
N ARG A 328 17.97 15.38 11.68
CA ARG A 328 17.49 14.02 11.94
C ARG A 328 18.42 13.24 12.84
N LEU A 329 17.82 12.37 13.64
CA LEU A 329 18.51 11.30 14.32
C LEU A 329 18.28 9.99 13.56
N VAL A 330 19.35 9.30 13.20
CA VAL A 330 19.32 8.07 12.41
C VAL A 330 19.81 6.91 13.27
N LEU A 331 19.00 5.87 13.37
CA LEU A 331 19.34 4.60 14.00
C LEU A 331 19.58 3.57 12.88
N PRO A 332 20.79 2.99 12.78
CA PRO A 332 21.11 2.04 11.71
C PRO A 332 20.18 0.83 11.67
N VAL A 333 19.81 0.29 12.84
CA VAL A 333 18.86 -0.82 12.95
C VAL A 333 18.23 -0.84 14.34
N ILE A 334 16.94 -1.18 14.41
CA ILE A 334 16.26 -1.54 15.65
C ILE A 334 15.94 -3.02 15.56
N ARG A 335 16.61 -3.84 16.37
CA ARG A 335 16.48 -5.29 16.30
C ARG A 335 15.06 -5.75 16.63
N ALA A 336 14.66 -6.89 16.09
CA ALA A 336 13.39 -7.55 16.40
C ALA A 336 13.21 -7.65 17.92
N SER A 337 12.01 -7.32 18.41
CA SER A 337 11.67 -7.33 19.83
C SER A 337 12.57 -6.51 20.77
N ALA A 338 13.39 -5.59 20.26
CA ALA A 338 14.31 -4.83 21.09
C ALA A 338 13.68 -3.57 21.71
N LEU A 339 14.21 -3.17 22.87
CA LEU A 339 14.07 -1.83 23.42
C LEU A 339 15.42 -1.12 23.29
N VAL A 340 15.49 -0.11 22.43
CA VAL A 340 16.73 0.64 22.21
C VAL A 340 16.64 1.97 22.93
N SER A 341 17.58 2.25 23.83
CA SER A 341 17.61 3.50 24.59
C SER A 341 18.52 4.54 23.94
N VAL A 342 18.11 5.80 24.02
CA VAL A 342 18.85 6.93 23.50
C VAL A 342 18.80 8.06 24.52
N GLN A 343 19.98 8.56 24.90
CA GLN A 343 20.14 9.70 25.79
C GLN A 343 20.49 10.96 24.99
N THR A 344 19.96 12.09 25.44
CA THR A 344 20.14 13.39 24.80
C THR A 344 20.53 14.44 25.82
N ALA A 345 21.33 15.43 25.42
CA ALA A 345 21.70 16.52 26.32
C ALA A 345 20.50 17.41 26.67
N GLU A 346 19.63 17.67 25.70
CA GLU A 346 18.45 18.51 25.84
C GLU A 346 17.19 17.68 26.17
N PRO A 347 16.21 18.24 26.90
CA PRO A 347 14.95 17.56 27.16
C PRO A 347 14.12 17.47 25.87
N LEU A 348 13.51 16.31 25.66
CA LEU A 348 12.74 16.02 24.45
C LEU A 348 11.25 16.07 24.68
N HIS A 349 10.55 16.54 23.65
CA HIS A 349 9.11 16.40 23.52
C HIS A 349 8.79 15.75 22.17
N PHE A 350 8.01 14.68 22.22
CA PHE A 350 7.59 13.97 21.02
C PHE A 350 6.07 14.04 20.87
N THR A 351 5.63 14.23 19.63
CA THR A 351 4.22 14.23 19.24
C THR A 351 3.94 13.03 18.33
N GLY A 352 2.69 12.56 18.31
CA GLY A 352 2.25 11.45 17.45
C GLY A 352 1.57 10.32 18.22
N SER A 353 0.74 9.55 17.51
CA SER A 353 -0.11 8.50 18.11
C SER A 353 0.69 7.34 18.74
N ARG A 354 1.90 7.09 18.25
CA ARG A 354 2.84 6.06 18.74
C ARG A 354 3.92 6.62 19.66
N CYS A 355 3.85 7.90 20.01
CA CYS A 355 4.73 8.54 20.98
C CYS A 355 4.07 8.47 22.36
N LYS A 356 4.75 7.91 23.35
CA LYS A 356 4.20 7.72 24.71
C LYS A 356 5.18 8.22 25.76
N ARG A 357 4.67 8.86 26.82
CA ARG A 357 5.48 9.40 27.90
C ARG A 357 5.47 8.45 29.10
N LEU A 358 6.64 8.12 29.64
CA LEU A 358 6.74 7.31 30.87
C LEU A 358 6.41 8.13 32.12
N ASN A 359 5.94 7.45 33.16
CA ASN A 359 5.68 8.04 34.47
C ASN A 359 6.98 8.41 35.23
N ARG A 360 6.84 8.92 36.47
CA ARG A 360 7.96 9.34 37.31
C ARG A 360 8.97 8.24 37.70
N ARG A 361 8.61 6.97 37.54
CA ARG A 361 9.46 5.79 37.77
C ARG A 361 9.98 5.16 36.48
N GLN A 362 9.87 5.86 35.34
CA GLN A 362 10.23 5.36 34.00
C GLN A 362 9.47 4.05 33.65
N ARG A 363 8.21 3.97 34.06
CA ARG A 363 7.33 2.83 33.78
C ARG A 363 6.08 3.33 33.06
N GLY A 364 5.48 2.49 32.23
CA GLY A 364 4.30 2.85 31.47
C GLY A 364 3.50 1.64 31.01
N THR A 365 2.19 1.81 31.06
CA THR A 365 1.19 0.89 30.51
C THR A 365 0.47 1.63 29.41
N PHE A 366 0.57 1.15 28.18
CA PHE A 366 0.01 1.82 27.01
C PHE A 366 -0.94 0.89 26.28
N PRO A 367 -2.26 1.13 26.35
CA PRO A 367 -3.20 0.37 25.56
C PRO A 367 -2.97 0.67 24.08
N THR A 368 -3.02 -0.37 23.27
CA THR A 368 -2.87 -0.31 21.82
C THR A 368 -3.97 -1.18 21.17
N PRO A 369 -4.20 -1.04 19.85
CA PRO A 369 -5.11 -1.94 19.14
C PRO A 369 -4.72 -3.42 19.15
N ARG A 370 -3.52 -3.77 19.61
CA ARG A 370 -2.96 -5.13 19.61
C ARG A 370 -2.92 -5.76 21.02
N GLY A 371 -3.39 -5.05 22.06
CA GLY A 371 -3.12 -5.37 23.46
C GLY A 371 -2.44 -4.22 24.21
N THR A 372 -1.89 -4.51 25.39
CA THR A 372 -1.30 -3.50 26.27
C THR A 372 0.22 -3.61 26.25
N LEU A 373 0.88 -2.54 25.81
CA LEU A 373 2.32 -2.42 25.82
C LEU A 373 2.80 -1.97 27.20
N LEU A 374 3.65 -2.79 27.82
CA LEU A 374 4.31 -2.47 29.08
C LEU A 374 5.75 -2.12 28.82
N VAL A 375 6.21 -0.99 29.35
CA VAL A 375 7.59 -0.54 29.17
C VAL A 375 8.20 -0.19 30.51
N ASN A 376 9.37 -0.76 30.79
CA ASN A 376 10.19 -0.45 31.95
C ASN A 376 11.54 0.09 31.47
N GLY A 377 11.68 1.41 31.44
CA GLY A 377 12.94 2.08 31.13
C GLY A 377 13.83 2.32 32.36
N SER A 378 13.48 1.77 33.52
CA SER A 378 14.27 1.91 34.75
C SER A 378 15.31 0.81 34.91
N ALA A 379 16.31 1.07 35.76
CA ALA A 379 17.38 0.12 36.08
C ALA A 379 16.94 -1.06 36.97
N SER A 380 15.69 -1.06 37.46
CA SER A 380 15.17 -2.12 38.33
C SER A 380 13.94 -2.79 37.74
N PRO A 381 13.73 -4.11 37.96
CA PRO A 381 12.52 -4.78 37.53
C PRO A 381 11.24 -4.10 38.04
N TRP A 382 10.21 -4.13 37.23
CA TRP A 382 8.88 -3.63 37.57
C TRP A 382 7.94 -4.81 37.81
N ARG A 383 7.61 -5.05 39.08
CA ARG A 383 6.52 -5.95 39.47
C ARG A 383 5.20 -5.18 39.49
N ARG A 384 4.21 -5.68 38.76
CA ARG A 384 2.81 -5.23 38.81
C ARG A 384 2.05 -5.99 39.90
N GLY A 385 0.91 -5.43 40.32
CA GLY A 385 0.07 -6.01 41.39
C GLY A 385 -0.58 -7.35 41.02
N ASP A 386 -0.62 -7.69 39.73
CA ASP A 386 -1.12 -8.95 39.17
C ASP A 386 -0.03 -10.05 39.07
N GLY A 387 1.16 -9.80 39.62
CA GLY A 387 2.30 -10.73 39.60
C GLY A 387 3.17 -10.65 38.35
N LEU A 388 2.76 -9.92 37.30
CA LEU A 388 3.57 -9.76 36.09
C LEU A 388 4.83 -8.92 36.38
N THR A 389 5.98 -9.38 35.89
CA THR A 389 7.27 -8.70 36.07
C THR A 389 7.86 -8.31 34.71
N VAL A 390 8.14 -7.02 34.52
CA VAL A 390 8.89 -6.52 33.37
C VAL A 390 10.33 -6.24 33.81
N ALA A 391 11.31 -6.87 33.16
CA ALA A 391 12.73 -6.68 33.49
C ALA A 391 13.17 -5.21 33.35
N ALA A 392 14.34 -4.87 33.92
CA ALA A 392 14.95 -3.55 33.74
C ALA A 392 15.28 -3.31 32.27
N ASN A 393 15.06 -2.09 31.77
CA ASN A 393 15.25 -1.73 30.35
C ASN A 393 14.60 -2.73 29.36
N ALA A 394 13.42 -3.22 29.70
CA ALA A 394 12.68 -4.17 28.89
C ALA A 394 11.25 -3.69 28.62
N TRP A 395 10.60 -4.38 27.70
CA TRP A 395 9.18 -4.25 27.46
C TRP A 395 8.52 -5.62 27.50
N SER A 396 7.22 -5.63 27.71
CA SER A 396 6.39 -6.83 27.64
C SER A 396 5.07 -6.49 26.96
N TRP A 397 4.41 -7.52 26.46
CA TRP A 397 3.13 -7.40 25.80
C TRP A 397 2.09 -8.19 26.56
N GLU A 398 1.03 -7.51 26.99
CA GLU A 398 -0.17 -8.20 27.45
C GLU A 398 -1.12 -8.33 26.27
N PRO A 399 -1.46 -9.56 25.84
CA PRO A 399 -2.43 -9.75 24.78
C PRO A 399 -3.77 -9.14 25.21
N PRO A 400 -4.59 -8.74 24.23
CA PRO A 400 -5.94 -8.29 24.49
C PRO A 400 -6.75 -9.46 25.07
N SER A 401 -7.72 -9.16 25.91
CA SER A 401 -8.57 -10.15 26.59
C SER A 401 -9.44 -11.00 25.63
N SER A 402 -9.43 -10.73 24.33
CA SER A 402 -10.12 -11.52 23.29
C SER A 402 -9.15 -11.99 22.19
N PRO A 403 -9.10 -13.30 21.86
CA PRO A 403 -8.25 -13.87 20.79
C PRO A 403 -8.43 -13.24 19.40
N ALA A 404 -9.63 -12.70 19.10
CA ALA A 404 -9.91 -12.01 17.83
C ALA A 404 -9.11 -10.69 17.64
N ASP A 405 -8.35 -10.28 18.67
CA ASP A 405 -7.59 -9.03 18.72
C ASP A 405 -6.08 -9.15 18.46
N TRP A 406 -5.62 -10.37 18.15
CA TRP A 406 -4.18 -10.67 18.06
C TRP A 406 -3.47 -10.20 16.80
N THR A 407 -4.16 -9.94 15.68
CA THR A 407 -3.45 -9.63 14.43
C THR A 407 -2.82 -8.23 14.50
N ALA A 408 -1.49 -8.23 14.51
CA ALA A 408 -0.59 -7.09 14.60
C ALA A 408 -0.71 -6.12 13.41
N ARG A 409 -1.86 -5.49 13.19
CA ARG A 409 -2.10 -4.69 11.98
C ARG A 409 -2.75 -3.36 12.33
N SER A 410 -2.28 -2.30 11.67
CA SER A 410 -2.96 -0.99 11.70
C SER A 410 -4.42 -1.18 11.32
N ARG A 411 -5.34 -0.52 12.02
CA ARG A 411 -6.78 -0.59 11.73
C ARG A 411 -7.18 0.70 11.04
N LEU A 412 -8.14 0.63 10.11
CA LEU A 412 -8.73 1.82 9.52
C LEU A 412 -9.72 2.48 10.50
N PRO A 413 -9.46 3.69 10.99
CA PRO A 413 -10.43 4.44 11.78
C PRO A 413 -11.66 4.79 10.93
N ILE A 414 -12.83 4.85 11.55
CA ILE A 414 -14.10 5.15 10.86
C ILE A 414 -14.04 6.50 10.13
N GLY A 415 -13.43 7.52 10.74
CA GLY A 415 -13.27 8.84 10.11
C GLY A 415 -12.38 8.80 8.86
N GLU A 416 -11.34 7.98 8.87
CA GLU A 416 -10.46 7.77 7.70
C GLU A 416 -11.20 7.03 6.59
N GLU A 417 -11.97 5.99 6.93
CA GLU A 417 -12.81 5.27 5.97
C GLU A 417 -13.86 6.17 5.31
N LEU A 418 -14.54 7.00 6.10
CA LEU A 418 -15.50 7.98 5.60
C LEU A 418 -14.85 8.94 4.61
N GLY A 419 -13.68 9.48 4.95
CA GLY A 419 -12.91 10.35 4.06
C GLY A 419 -12.55 9.66 2.73
N LEU A 420 -12.05 8.43 2.78
CA LEU A 420 -11.70 7.65 1.59
C LEU A 420 -12.92 7.30 0.73
N THR A 421 -14.05 7.03 1.37
CA THR A 421 -15.31 6.75 0.67
C THR A 421 -15.83 8.01 -0.04
N LEU A 422 -15.78 9.16 0.62
CA LEU A 422 -16.14 10.45 0.02
C LEU A 422 -15.24 10.81 -1.16
N ASP A 423 -13.92 10.61 -1.02
CA ASP A 423 -12.97 10.79 -2.13
C ASP A 423 -13.33 9.89 -3.32
N GLN A 424 -13.67 8.63 -3.07
CA GLN A 424 -14.05 7.68 -4.11
C GLN A 424 -15.36 8.07 -4.81
N ILE A 425 -16.36 8.55 -4.05
CA ILE A 425 -17.63 9.07 -4.58
C ILE A 425 -17.37 10.31 -5.44
N TRP A 426 -16.53 11.24 -4.97
CA TRP A 426 -16.20 12.46 -5.70
C TRP A 426 -15.50 12.18 -7.02
N ILE A 427 -14.58 11.19 -7.06
CA ILE A 427 -13.96 10.72 -8.29
C ILE A 427 -15.03 10.24 -9.29
N ILE A 428 -15.95 9.38 -8.84
CA ILE A 428 -17.01 8.84 -9.70
C ILE A 428 -17.94 9.96 -10.19
N ALA A 429 -18.36 10.85 -9.30
CA ALA A 429 -19.23 11.98 -9.64
C ALA A 429 -18.57 12.90 -10.69
N ARG A 430 -17.27 13.19 -10.56
CA ARG A 430 -16.52 13.98 -11.54
C ARG A 430 -16.40 13.25 -12.89
N GLU A 431 -16.17 11.94 -12.89
CA GLU A 431 -16.14 11.15 -14.12
C GLU A 431 -17.49 11.19 -14.84
N ILE A 432 -18.59 11.15 -14.08
CA ILE A 432 -19.93 11.27 -14.63
C ILE A 432 -20.17 12.66 -15.23
N LEU A 433 -19.87 13.72 -14.47
CA LEU A 433 -20.17 15.10 -14.86
C LEU A 433 -19.29 15.62 -16.00
N PHE A 434 -18.00 15.26 -16.01
CA PHE A 434 -17.01 15.90 -16.88
C PHE A 434 -16.36 14.96 -17.89
N LYS A 435 -16.56 13.65 -17.78
CA LYS A 435 -15.94 12.67 -18.70
C LYS A 435 -16.96 11.81 -19.46
N GLY A 436 -18.24 12.19 -19.40
CA GLY A 436 -19.31 11.48 -20.09
C GLY A 436 -19.51 10.04 -19.58
N ARG A 437 -19.02 9.70 -18.38
CA ARG A 437 -19.32 8.40 -17.77
C ARG A 437 -20.82 8.35 -17.50
N SER A 438 -21.49 7.31 -17.98
CA SER A 438 -22.94 7.20 -17.79
C SER A 438 -23.32 7.13 -16.30
N LEU A 439 -24.37 7.88 -15.93
CA LEU A 439 -25.07 7.75 -14.64
C LEU A 439 -25.68 6.35 -14.46
N ASN A 440 -26.03 5.69 -15.56
CA ASN A 440 -26.52 4.32 -15.55
C ASN A 440 -25.34 3.36 -15.82
N PRO A 441 -24.79 2.68 -14.80
CA PRO A 441 -23.71 1.73 -15.00
C PRO A 441 -24.14 0.48 -15.79
N ASN A 442 -25.43 0.32 -16.09
CA ASN A 442 -25.92 -0.73 -16.99
C ASN A 442 -25.78 -0.36 -18.47
N VAL A 443 -25.35 0.86 -18.83
CA VAL A 443 -24.99 1.18 -20.23
C VAL A 443 -23.82 0.32 -20.72
N PHE A 444 -23.00 -0.21 -19.81
CA PHE A 444 -21.96 -1.19 -20.13
C PHE A 444 -22.51 -2.60 -20.41
N LEU A 445 -23.84 -2.82 -20.40
CA LEU A 445 -24.50 -4.06 -20.80
C LEU A 445 -25.16 -3.96 -22.18
N ASP A 446 -25.00 -2.82 -22.85
CA ASP A 446 -25.49 -2.55 -24.20
C ASP A 446 -24.36 -2.86 -25.19
N ASP A 447 -24.41 -4.05 -25.78
CA ASP A 447 -23.41 -4.54 -26.76
C ASP A 447 -23.36 -3.68 -28.04
N THR A 448 -24.33 -2.78 -28.25
CA THR A 448 -24.37 -1.87 -29.41
C THR A 448 -23.50 -0.62 -29.23
N LYS A 449 -22.99 -0.38 -28.02
CA LYS A 449 -22.17 0.81 -27.72
C LYS A 449 -20.72 0.43 -27.48
N GLU A 450 -19.83 0.98 -28.30
CA GLU A 450 -18.40 0.86 -28.10
C GLU A 450 -18.02 1.47 -26.73
N ILE A 451 -17.57 0.63 -25.80
CA ILE A 451 -17.02 1.10 -24.53
C ILE A 451 -15.66 1.72 -24.84
N LYS A 452 -15.64 3.04 -25.04
CA LYS A 452 -14.39 3.80 -25.06
C LYS A 452 -13.75 3.70 -23.68
N LEU A 453 -12.58 3.05 -23.61
CA LEU A 453 -11.73 3.07 -22.42
C LEU A 453 -11.54 4.54 -22.01
N GLU A 454 -11.71 4.84 -20.73
CA GLU A 454 -11.68 6.21 -20.19
C GLU A 454 -10.57 7.06 -20.83
N ASP A 455 -10.91 8.25 -21.36
CA ASP A 455 -9.89 9.20 -21.83
C ASP A 455 -9.16 9.80 -20.62
N HIS A 456 -7.91 9.39 -20.47
CA HIS A 456 -7.06 9.79 -19.35
C HIS A 456 -6.40 11.16 -19.55
N ASN A 457 -6.51 11.74 -20.75
CA ASN A 457 -6.18 13.15 -20.96
C ASN A 457 -7.15 14.09 -20.19
N ASN A 458 -8.21 13.57 -19.58
CA ASN A 458 -9.11 14.37 -18.74
C ASN A 458 -8.89 14.15 -17.22
N TRP A 459 -7.79 13.49 -16.82
CA TRP A 459 -7.50 13.17 -15.40
C TRP A 459 -7.19 14.34 -14.48
#